data_AF-A0A959E1S9-F1
#
_entry.id   AF-A0A959E1S9-F1
#
_cell.length_a   1.000
_cell.length_b   1.000
_cell.length_c   1.000
_cell.angle_alpha   90.00
_cell.angle_beta   90.00
_cell.angle_gamma   90.00
#
_symmetry.space_group_name_H-M   'P 1'
#
loop_
_entity.id
_entity.type
_entity.pdbx_description
1 polymer ?
#
loop_
_entity_poly.entity_id
_entity_poly.type
_entity_poly.pdbx_seq_one_letter_code
_entity_poly.pdbx_strand_id
1 'polypeptide(L)'
;MNKGVKQRKTIRYSESFKMEVIRRMETEGLSATGVAKKYEIKGTNTVKKWLVRYGKNHLLSKQVLVMDIKEQDVVKRLKQENEELRKLVV
;
A
#
# COMPACT_ATOMS: atom_id res chain seq x y z
N MET A 1 -25.69 25.41 27.76
CA MET A 1 -25.68 24.29 26.79
C MET A 1 -24.47 23.39 27.06
N ASN A 2 -24.63 22.34 27.87
CA ASN A 2 -23.53 21.43 28.19
C ASN A 2 -23.33 20.42 27.05
N LYS A 3 -22.34 20.65 26.19
CA LYS A 3 -21.94 19.68 25.15
C LYS A 3 -21.21 18.53 25.85
N GLY A 4 -21.92 17.42 26.07
CA GLY A 4 -21.38 16.19 26.64
C GLY A 4 -20.11 15.76 25.91
N VAL A 5 -18.98 15.79 26.62
CA VAL A 5 -17.67 15.39 26.09
C VAL A 5 -17.71 13.87 25.88
N LYS A 6 -17.94 13.43 24.63
CA LYS A 6 -17.79 12.02 24.25
C LYS A 6 -16.35 11.58 24.53
N GLN A 7 -16.15 10.86 25.62
CA GLN A 7 -14.90 10.18 25.96
C GLN A 7 -14.45 9.32 24.76
N ARG A 8 -13.37 9.73 24.09
CA ARG A 8 -12.80 8.94 22.98
C ARG A 8 -12.11 7.72 23.58
N LYS A 9 -12.72 6.54 23.46
CA LYS A 9 -12.05 5.26 23.77
C LYS A 9 -10.76 5.16 22.94
N THR A 10 -9.62 5.26 23.61
CA THR A 10 -8.30 5.14 23.01
C THR A 10 -7.97 3.65 22.88
N ILE A 11 -7.98 3.14 21.66
CA ILE A 11 -7.56 1.76 21.38
C ILE A 11 -6.04 1.76 21.28
N ARG A 12 -5.38 0.96 22.13
CA ARG A 12 -3.94 0.73 22.08
C ARG A 12 -3.69 -0.62 21.43
N TYR A 13 -2.91 -0.60 20.36
CA TYR A 13 -2.45 -1.81 19.69
C TYR A 13 -1.05 -2.17 20.21
N SER A 14 -0.81 -3.46 20.48
CA SER A 14 0.52 -3.95 20.86
C SER A 14 1.52 -3.79 19.71
N GLU A 15 2.82 -3.70 20.02
CA GLU A 15 3.85 -3.61 18.98
C GLU A 15 3.89 -4.89 18.13
N SER A 16 3.69 -6.06 18.72
CA SER A 16 3.60 -7.34 18.00
C SER A 16 2.50 -7.34 16.96
N PHE A 17 1.32 -6.83 17.30
CA PHE A 17 0.20 -6.72 16.37
C PHE A 17 0.51 -5.75 15.23
N LYS A 18 1.12 -4.60 15.53
CA LYS A 18 1.52 -3.63 14.48
C LYS A 18 2.50 -4.26 13.49
N MET A 19 3.46 -5.04 13.98
CA MET A 19 4.43 -5.74 13.14
C MET A 19 3.80 -6.84 12.29
N GLU A 20 2.88 -7.63 12.85
CA GLU A 20 2.15 -8.65 12.09
C GLU A 20 1.34 -8.01 10.95
N VAL A 21 0.65 -6.91 11.25
CA VAL A 21 -0.14 -6.15 10.27
C VAL A 21 0.73 -5.66 9.11
N ILE A 22 1.91 -5.11 9.39
CA ILE A 22 2.85 -4.64 8.35
C ILE A 22 3.39 -5.81 7.53
N ARG A 23 3.76 -6.93 8.16
CA ARG A 23 4.22 -8.13 7.45
C ARG A 23 3.14 -8.68 6.52
N ARG A 24 1.89 -8.70 6.97
CA ARG A 24 0.74 -9.10 6.15
C ARG A 24 0.53 -8.14 4.98
N MET A 25 0.76 -6.84 5.16
CA MET A 25 0.75 -5.88 4.05
C MET A 25 1.84 -6.19 3.00
N GLU A 26 3.04 -6.57 3.44
CA GLU A 26 4.15 -6.93 2.53
C GLU A 26 3.86 -8.23 1.77
N THR A 27 3.33 -9.25 2.44
CA THR A 27 3.07 -10.56 1.82
C THR A 27 1.79 -10.59 0.97
N GLU A 28 0.70 -9.98 1.44
CA GLU A 28 -0.59 -10.01 0.75
C GLU A 28 -0.77 -8.84 -0.23
N GLY A 29 0.18 -7.87 -0.27
CA GLY A 29 0.09 -6.69 -1.14
C GLY A 29 -1.10 -5.78 -0.83
N LEU A 30 -1.66 -5.88 0.38
CA LEU A 30 -2.87 -5.16 0.75
C LEU A 30 -2.57 -3.68 0.99
N SER A 31 -3.43 -2.81 0.45
CA SER A 31 -3.40 -1.38 0.77
C SER A 31 -3.73 -1.12 2.24
N ALA A 32 -3.31 0.03 2.77
CA ALA A 32 -3.63 0.44 4.14
C ALA A 32 -5.15 0.43 4.43
N THR A 33 -5.99 0.66 3.41
CA THR A 33 -7.44 0.56 3.51
C THR A 33 -7.93 -0.88 3.60
N GLY A 34 -7.38 -1.77 2.77
CA GLY A 34 -7.73 -3.20 2.80
C GLY A 34 -7.39 -3.84 4.13
N VAL A 35 -6.19 -3.54 4.65
CA VAL A 35 -5.75 -4.03 5.97
C VAL A 35 -6.55 -3.44 7.11
N ALA A 36 -6.86 -2.14 7.07
CA ALA A 36 -7.70 -1.54 8.09
C ALA A 36 -9.10 -2.18 8.14
N LYS A 37 -9.66 -2.54 6.97
CA LYS A 37 -10.94 -3.27 6.90
C LYS A 37 -10.81 -4.71 7.40
N LYS A 38 -9.76 -5.43 7.02
CA LYS A 38 -9.54 -6.83 7.40
C LYS A 38 -9.34 -7.03 8.91
N TYR A 39 -8.62 -6.11 9.55
CA TYR A 39 -8.29 -6.16 10.98
C TYR A 39 -9.14 -5.23 11.84
N GLU A 40 -10.24 -4.71 11.30
CA GLU A 40 -11.17 -3.78 11.98
C GLU A 40 -10.47 -2.59 12.68
N ILE A 41 -9.40 -2.09 12.06
CA ILE A 41 -8.66 -0.95 12.56
C ILE A 41 -9.49 0.29 12.26
N LYS A 42 -9.86 1.04 13.30
CA LYS A 42 -10.75 2.22 13.22
C LYS A 42 -10.36 3.28 12.20
N GLY A 43 -9.12 3.29 11.71
CA GLY A 43 -8.69 4.25 10.72
C GLY A 43 -7.48 3.82 9.92
N THR A 44 -7.55 4.05 8.62
CA THR A 44 -6.42 3.89 7.68
C THR A 44 -5.24 4.76 8.07
N ASN A 45 -5.49 5.93 8.67
CA ASN A 45 -4.45 6.84 9.13
C ASN A 45 -3.60 6.25 10.27
N THR A 46 -4.17 5.35 11.08
CA THR A 46 -3.44 4.64 12.14
C THR A 46 -2.40 3.70 11.53
N VAL A 47 -2.78 2.95 10.49
CA VAL A 47 -1.88 2.06 9.75
C VAL A 47 -0.78 2.87 9.05
N LYS A 48 -1.15 4.00 8.42
CA LYS A 48 -0.16 4.92 7.80
C LYS A 48 0.88 5.42 8.80
N LYS A 49 0.45 5.81 10.01
CA LYS A 49 1.36 6.24 11.09
C LYS A 49 2.33 5.13 11.50
N TRP A 50 1.89 3.87 11.54
CA TRP A 50 2.78 2.74 11.80
C TRP A 50 3.80 2.59 10.67
N LEU A 51 3.35 2.61 9.42
CA LEU A 51 4.25 2.50 8.27
C LEU A 51 5.36 3.56 8.27
N VAL A 52 5.01 4.81 8.58
CA VAL A 52 6.02 5.89 8.75
C VAL A 52 6.95 5.61 9.91
N ARG A 53 6.41 5.19 11.07
CA ARG A 53 7.22 4.88 12.27
C ARG A 53 8.21 3.75 12.05
N TYR A 54 7.82 2.73 11.29
CA TYR A 54 8.65 1.56 10.98
C TYR A 54 9.46 1.73 9.68
N GLY A 55 9.44 2.91 9.05
CA GLY A 55 10.23 3.20 7.83
C GLY A 55 9.72 2.49 6.56
N LYS A 56 8.51 1.93 6.58
CA LYS A 56 7.90 1.18 5.47
C LYS A 56 7.07 2.08 4.53
N ASN A 57 7.59 3.27 4.25
CA ASN A 57 6.90 4.26 3.41
C ASN A 57 6.70 3.77 1.97
N HIS A 58 7.52 2.85 1.48
CA HIS A 58 7.36 2.22 0.17
C HIS A 58 6.03 1.43 0.04
N LEU A 59 5.42 1.02 1.16
CA LEU A 59 4.09 0.38 1.18
C LEU A 59 2.94 1.39 1.07
N LEU A 60 3.22 2.69 1.26
CA LEU A 60 2.24 3.78 1.11
C LEU A 60 2.14 4.25 -0.36
N SER A 61 3.26 4.21 -1.07
CA SER A 61 3.32 4.48 -2.51
C SER A 61 2.78 3.28 -3.28
N LYS A 62 1.47 3.35 -3.52
CA LYS A 62 0.63 2.63 -4.49
C LYS A 62 1.41 1.77 -5.52
N GLN A 63 1.15 0.46 -5.49
CA GLN A 63 1.59 -0.58 -6.43
C GLN A 63 3.11 -0.83 -6.51
N VAL A 64 3.62 -1.71 -5.64
CA VAL A 64 4.73 -2.57 -6.03
C VAL A 64 4.14 -3.60 -7.00
N LEU A 65 4.09 -3.28 -8.29
CA LEU A 65 4.07 -4.34 -9.28
C LEU A 65 5.42 -5.04 -9.09
N VAL A 66 5.42 -6.28 -8.61
CA VAL A 66 6.61 -7.12 -8.67
C VAL A 66 6.80 -7.46 -10.14
N MET A 67 7.31 -6.49 -10.90
CA MET A 67 7.89 -6.76 -12.20
C MET A 67 9.26 -7.34 -11.93
N ASP A 68 9.51 -8.54 -12.42
CA ASP A 68 10.88 -9.04 -12.51
C ASP A 68 11.70 -7.98 -13.28
N ILE A 69 12.96 -7.74 -12.91
CA ILE A 69 13.79 -6.66 -13.49
C ILE A 69 13.82 -6.75 -15.02
N LYS A 70 13.63 -7.97 -15.56
CA LYS A 70 13.53 -8.27 -16.99
C LYS A 70 12.28 -7.73 -17.69
N GLU A 71 11.17 -7.50 -16.98
CA GLU A 71 9.88 -7.08 -17.57
C GLU A 71 9.80 -5.58 -17.88
N GLN A 72 10.58 -4.73 -17.18
CA GLN A 72 10.64 -3.30 -17.52
C GLN A 72 11.23 -3.08 -18.93
N ASP A 73 12.23 -3.88 -19.30
CA ASP A 73 12.81 -3.88 -20.65
C ASP A 73 11.81 -4.39 -21.69
N VAL A 74 10.93 -5.33 -21.33
CA VAL A 74 9.91 -5.87 -22.24
C VAL A 74 8.88 -4.81 -22.59
N VAL A 75 8.38 -4.01 -21.64
CA VAL A 75 7.43 -2.92 -21.96
C VAL A 75 8.08 -1.86 -22.86
N LYS A 76 9.34 -1.52 -22.59
CA LYS A 76 10.09 -0.56 -23.43
C LYS A 76 10.31 -1.09 -24.84
N ARG A 77 10.75 -2.34 -24.96
CA ARG A 77 10.96 -3.02 -26.26
C ARG A 77 9.65 -3.15 -27.04
N LEU A 78 8.59 -3.63 -26.40
CA LEU A 78 7.28 -3.82 -27.04
C LEU A 78 6.66 -2.48 -27.49
N LYS A 79 6.93 -1.39 -26.78
CA LYS A 79 6.52 -0.05 -27.23
C LYS A 79 7.29 0.41 -28.46
N GLN A 80 8.61 0.23 -28.45
CA GLN A 80 9.47 0.56 -29.59
C GLN A 80 9.09 -0.27 -30.82
N GLU A 81 8.91 -1.58 -30.65
CA GLU A 81 8.53 -2.49 -31.73
C GLU A 81 7.14 -2.17 -32.30
N ASN A 82 6.16 -1.83 -31.46
CA ASN A 82 4.86 -1.36 -31.95
C ASN A 82 4.94 -0.03 -32.71
N GLU A 83 5.83 0.88 -32.30
CA GLU A 83 6.01 2.14 -33.00
C GLU A 83 6.62 1.92 -34.38
N GLU A 84 7.65 1.07 -34.48
CA GLU A 84 8.27 0.65 -35.74
C GLU A 84 7.26 -0.08 -36.64
N LEU A 85 6.53 -1.06 -36.11
CA LEU A 85 5.50 -1.78 -36.86
C LEU A 85 4.38 -0.85 -37.35
N ARG A 86 3.96 0.13 -36.54
CA ARG A 86 2.97 1.14 -36.94
C ARG A 86 3.46 2.03 -38.07
N LYS A 87 4.77 2.32 -38.15
CA LYS A 87 5.36 3.09 -39.24
C LYS A 87 5.46 2.29 -40.54
N LEU A 88 5.59 0.96 -40.44
CA LEU A 88 5.63 0.05 -41.60
C LEU A 88 4.24 -0.31 -42.17
N VAL A 89 3.17 -0.01 -41.42
CA VAL A 89 1.77 -0.25 -41.84
C VAL A 89 1.13 1.03 -42.45
N VAL A 90 1.95 1.99 -42.87
CA VAL A 90 1.56 3.13 -43.73
C VAL A 90 2.04 2.87 -45.15
#